data_AF-A0A7C5JXE6-F1
#
_entry.id   AF-A0A7C5JXE6-F1
#
_cell.length_a   1.000
_cell.length_b   1.000
_cell.length_c   1.000
_cell.angle_alpha   90.00
_cell.angle_beta   90.00
_cell.angle_gamma   90.00
#
_symmetry.space_group_name_H-M   'P 1'
#
loop_
_entity.id
_entity.type
_entity.pdbx_description
1 polymer ?
#
loop_
_entity_poly.entity_id
_entity_poly.type
_entity_poly.pdbx_seq_one_letter_code
_entity_poly.pdbx_strand_id
1 'polypeptide(L)'
;ALLSNADEIEGVKVVSYIESMEMKDAQAFIVYLVDKNPDTVVLAAGSNYVLLAKNKNIKGVSMNELLKEVLREVGGGGGGSEVLARGGGFEAKPEEVLKVAKRVIKKKLRG
;
A
#
# COMPACT_ATOMS: atom_id res chain seq x y z
N ALA A 1 16.01 6.37 0.14
CA ALA A 1 14.54 6.23 0.18
C ALA A 1 13.94 7.60 0.42
N LEU A 2 13.15 8.13 -0.53
CA LEU A 2 12.41 9.38 -0.35
C LEU A 2 11.18 9.07 0.52
N LEU A 3 11.14 9.65 1.73
CA LEU A 3 10.01 9.66 2.67
C LEU A 3 9.56 8.28 3.20
N SER A 4 10.36 7.67 4.10
CA SER A 4 9.86 6.61 4.98
C SER A 4 9.09 7.23 6.16
N ASN A 5 7.77 7.10 6.18
CA ASN A 5 6.96 7.42 7.36
C ASN A 5 6.27 6.15 7.85
N ALA A 6 6.44 5.85 9.14
CA ALA A 6 5.70 4.82 9.85
C ALA A 6 4.69 5.52 10.77
N ASP A 7 3.40 5.36 10.47
CA ASP A 7 2.32 5.79 11.35
C ASP A 7 1.82 4.57 12.16
N GLU A 8 1.49 4.74 13.44
CA GLU A 8 0.78 3.72 14.22
C GLU A 8 -0.70 4.11 14.35
N ILE A 9 -1.59 3.20 13.97
CA ILE A 9 -3.04 3.42 13.93
C ILE A 9 -3.71 2.16 14.47
N GLU A 10 -4.40 2.25 15.61
CA GLU A 10 -5.09 1.10 16.23
C GLU A 10 -4.16 -0.13 16.41
N GLY A 11 -2.91 0.10 16.81
CA GLY A 11 -1.89 -0.96 16.96
C GLY A 11 -1.31 -1.51 15.64
N VAL A 12 -1.73 -0.97 14.49
CA VAL A 12 -1.19 -1.32 13.18
C VAL A 12 -0.14 -0.31 12.74
N LYS A 13 1.06 -0.80 12.43
CA LYS A 13 2.17 -0.02 11.86
C LYS A 13 2.00 0.11 10.35
N VAL A 14 1.77 1.33 9.87
CA VAL A 14 1.65 1.65 8.44
C VAL A 14 2.96 2.26 7.94
N VAL A 15 3.74 1.48 7.21
CA VAL A 15 4.97 1.91 6.55
C VAL A 15 4.65 2.38 5.15
N SER A 16 5.23 3.51 4.75
CA SER A 16 5.01 4.09 3.44
C SER A 16 6.28 4.70 2.89
N TYR A 17 6.55 4.50 1.60
CA TYR A 17 7.75 5.04 0.95
C TYR A 17 7.62 5.04 -0.57
N ILE A 18 8.41 5.91 -1.23
CA ILE A 18 8.59 5.89 -2.68
C ILE A 18 9.63 4.86 -3.03
N GLU A 19 9.25 3.92 -3.90
CA GLU A 19 10.07 2.80 -4.33
C GLU A 19 10.79 3.14 -5.65
N SER A 20 12.04 2.72 -5.75
CA SER A 20 12.86 2.85 -6.96
C SER A 20 13.16 1.51 -7.63
N MET A 21 12.84 0.40 -6.96
CA MET A 21 12.99 -0.95 -7.52
C MET A 21 11.96 -1.23 -8.62
N GLU A 22 12.30 -2.21 -9.46
CA GLU A 22 11.35 -2.85 -10.36
C GLU A 22 10.20 -3.48 -9.54
N MET A 23 8.98 -3.39 -10.06
CA MET A 23 7.77 -3.80 -9.34
C MET A 23 7.85 -5.24 -8.81
N LYS A 24 8.45 -6.17 -9.55
CA LYS A 24 8.56 -7.57 -9.16
C LYS A 24 9.43 -7.74 -7.90
N ASP A 25 10.55 -7.03 -7.85
CA ASP A 25 11.49 -7.13 -6.73
C ASP A 25 10.95 -6.39 -5.51
N ALA A 26 10.35 -5.21 -5.72
CA ALA A 26 9.61 -4.48 -4.68
C ALA A 26 8.51 -5.35 -4.06
N GLN A 27 7.73 -6.05 -4.89
CA GLN A 27 6.66 -6.93 -4.40
C GLN A 27 7.21 -8.07 -3.54
N ALA A 28 8.28 -8.72 -3.98
CA ALA A 28 8.91 -9.81 -3.21
C ALA A 28 9.41 -9.29 -1.85
N PHE A 29 10.07 -8.14 -1.84
CA PHE A 29 10.57 -7.50 -0.63
C PHE A 29 9.44 -7.13 0.34
N ILE A 30 8.39 -6.48 -0.16
CA ILE A 30 7.27 -6.02 0.67
C ILE A 30 6.49 -7.20 1.26
N VAL A 31 6.27 -8.28 0.48
CA VAL A 31 5.61 -9.49 0.98
C VAL A 31 6.43 -10.12 2.11
N TYR A 32 7.75 -10.21 1.94
CA TYR A 32 8.64 -10.68 3.00
C TYR A 32 8.57 -9.78 4.24
N LEU A 33 8.60 -8.47 4.06
CA LEU A 33 8.54 -7.49 5.14
C LEU A 33 7.27 -7.65 5.97
N VAL A 34 6.09 -7.72 5.34
CA VAL A 34 4.82 -7.87 6.08
C VAL A 34 4.64 -9.25 6.69
N ASP A 35 5.23 -10.32 6.13
CA ASP A 35 5.17 -11.65 6.74
C ASP A 35 6.00 -11.72 8.04
N LYS A 36 7.15 -11.04 8.07
CA LYS A 36 8.05 -11.01 9.25
C LYS A 36 7.67 -10.01 10.32
N ASN A 37 6.80 -9.06 10.02
CA ASN A 37 6.39 -8.02 10.95
C ASN A 37 4.87 -8.11 11.16
N PRO A 38 4.43 -8.67 12.31
CA PRO A 38 3.03 -8.61 12.72
C PRO A 38 2.50 -7.18 12.69
N ASP A 39 1.19 -7.06 12.50
CA ASP A 39 0.47 -5.79 12.58
C ASP A 39 1.07 -4.69 11.68
N THR A 40 1.69 -5.07 10.56
CA THR A 40 2.31 -4.14 9.61
C THR A 40 1.55 -4.09 8.29
N VAL A 41 1.33 -2.87 7.79
CA VAL A 41 0.86 -2.56 6.43
C VAL A 41 1.96 -1.79 5.72
N VAL A 42 2.20 -2.10 4.46
CA VAL A 42 3.17 -1.40 3.61
C VAL A 42 2.44 -0.81 2.40
N LEU A 43 2.68 0.48 2.16
CA LEU A 43 2.23 1.22 0.99
C LEU A 43 3.47 1.69 0.23
N ALA A 44 3.72 1.13 -0.95
CA ALA A 44 4.84 1.54 -1.78
C ALA A 44 4.32 2.05 -3.13
N ALA A 45 4.85 3.19 -3.59
CA ALA A 45 4.58 3.67 -4.94
C ALA A 45 5.90 3.80 -5.71
N GLY A 46 5.97 3.13 -6.85
CA GLY A 46 7.03 3.31 -7.84
C GLY A 46 6.63 4.30 -8.91
N SER A 47 7.43 4.38 -9.97
CA SER A 47 7.27 5.35 -11.07
C SER A 47 5.90 5.33 -11.76
N ASN A 48 5.25 4.17 -11.86
CA ASN A 48 3.90 4.02 -12.41
C ASN A 48 3.16 2.80 -11.81
N TYR A 49 3.44 2.48 -10.55
CA TYR A 49 2.76 1.38 -9.87
C TYR A 49 2.61 1.68 -8.38
N VAL A 50 1.62 1.03 -7.77
CA VAL A 50 1.44 1.00 -6.32
C VAL A 50 1.34 -0.44 -5.86
N LEU A 51 2.02 -0.75 -4.77
CA LEU A 51 1.98 -2.03 -4.06
C LEU A 51 1.43 -1.79 -2.65
N LEU A 52 0.43 -2.59 -2.29
CA LEU A 52 -0.28 -2.51 -1.03
C LEU A 52 -0.25 -3.89 -0.42
N ALA A 53 0.39 -4.03 0.73
CA ALA A 53 0.49 -5.30 1.42
C ALA A 53 0.22 -5.14 2.90
N LYS A 54 -0.36 -6.17 3.51
CA LYS A 54 -0.54 -6.25 4.96
C LYS A 54 -0.08 -7.59 5.50
N ASN A 55 0.26 -7.62 6.77
CA ASN A 55 0.39 -8.87 7.50
C ASN A 55 -0.97 -9.60 7.49
N LYS A 56 -0.95 -10.92 7.31
CA LYS A 56 -2.15 -11.77 7.19
C LYS A 56 -3.04 -11.80 8.45
N ASN A 57 -2.50 -11.40 9.60
CA ASN A 57 -3.22 -11.39 10.87
C ASN A 57 -4.12 -10.17 11.02
N ILE A 58 -3.82 -9.06 10.33
CA ILE A 58 -4.70 -7.87 10.32
C ILE A 58 -6.01 -8.23 9.62
N LYS A 59 -7.13 -8.08 10.32
CA LYS A 59 -8.49 -8.33 9.82
C LYS A 59 -9.24 -7.02 9.54
N GLY A 60 -10.40 -7.11 8.90
CA GLY A 60 -11.27 -5.94 8.64
C GLY A 60 -10.83 -5.03 7.49
N VAL A 61 -9.63 -5.22 6.92
CA VAL A 61 -9.10 -4.37 5.84
C VAL A 61 -8.58 -5.18 4.68
N SER A 62 -9.23 -5.09 3.52
CA SER A 62 -8.77 -5.73 2.28
C SER A 62 -7.85 -4.82 1.46
N MET A 63 -6.68 -5.32 1.05
CA MET A 63 -5.76 -4.57 0.19
C MET A 63 -6.35 -4.34 -1.21
N ASN A 64 -7.13 -5.28 -1.73
CA ASN A 64 -7.82 -5.13 -3.02
C ASN A 64 -8.88 -4.01 -2.96
N GLU A 65 -9.65 -3.92 -1.89
CA GLU A 65 -10.64 -2.85 -1.73
C GLU A 65 -9.98 -1.50 -1.53
N LEU A 66 -8.92 -1.45 -0.71
CA LEU A 66 -8.10 -0.26 -0.54
C LEU A 66 -7.57 0.23 -1.89
N LEU A 67 -7.01 -0.68 -2.70
CA LEU A 67 -6.52 -0.35 -4.03
C LEU A 67 -7.63 0.25 -4.90
N LYS A 68 -8.81 -0.37 -4.94
CA LYS A 68 -9.94 0.12 -5.75
C LYS A 68 -10.36 1.53 -5.34
N GLU A 69 -10.37 1.84 -4.05
CA GLU A 69 -10.63 3.21 -3.57
C GLU A 69 -9.54 4.19 -3.98
N VAL A 70 -8.26 3.78 -3.91
CA VAL A 70 -7.14 4.61 -4.41
C VAL A 70 -7.30 4.89 -5.90
N LEU A 71 -7.50 3.87 -6.73
CA LEU A 71 -7.63 3.99 -8.19
C LEU A 71 -8.87 4.79 -8.63
N ARG A 72 -9.93 4.85 -7.83
CA ARG A 72 -11.08 5.74 -8.09
C ARG A 72 -10.69 7.21 -8.05
N GLU A 73 -9.67 7.57 -7.28
CA GLU A 73 -9.22 8.96 -7.13
C GLU A 73 -8.04 9.29 -8.04
N VAL A 74 -7.09 8.35 -8.22
CA VAL A 74 -5.87 8.60 -9.01
C VAL A 74 -5.95 8.07 -10.45
N GLY A 75 -7.01 7.35 -10.80
CA GLY A 75 -7.15 6.65 -12.08
C GLY A 75 -6.36 5.34 -12.15
N GLY A 76 -6.23 4.80 -13.37
CA GLY A 76 -5.50 3.56 -13.64
C GLY A 76 -6.30 2.28 -13.38
N GLY A 77 -5.58 1.16 -13.29
CA GLY A 77 -6.16 -0.18 -13.14
C GLY A 77 -5.32 -1.08 -12.24
N GLY A 78 -5.92 -2.16 -11.75
CA GLY A 78 -5.23 -3.08 -10.85
C GLY A 78 -6.17 -4.04 -10.14
N GLY A 79 -5.57 -4.84 -9.27
CA GLY A 79 -6.30 -5.82 -8.47
C GLY A 79 -5.39 -6.54 -7.50
N GLY A 80 -5.99 -7.43 -6.72
CA GLY A 80 -5.27 -8.19 -5.73
C GLY A 80 -6.14 -9.11 -4.91
N SER A 81 -5.52 -9.56 -3.84
CA SER A 81 -6.11 -10.38 -2.80
C SER A 81 -6.40 -9.55 -1.55
N GLU A 82 -6.86 -10.24 -0.51
CA GLU A 82 -7.03 -9.68 0.81
C GLU A 82 -5.74 -9.06 1.36
N VAL A 83 -4.58 -9.70 1.14
CA VAL A 83 -3.31 -9.34 1.79
C VAL A 83 -2.33 -8.59 0.90
N LEU A 84 -2.52 -8.64 -0.42
CA LEU A 84 -1.63 -8.01 -1.40
C LEU A 84 -2.42 -7.53 -2.60
N ALA A 85 -2.25 -6.28 -2.98
CA ALA A 85 -2.81 -5.70 -4.20
C ALA A 85 -1.82 -4.80 -4.92
N ARG A 86 -2.00 -4.72 -6.25
CA ARG A 86 -1.15 -3.91 -7.12
C ARG A 86 -1.96 -3.19 -8.18
N GLY A 87 -1.59 -1.95 -8.47
CA GLY A 87 -2.17 -1.18 -9.56
C GLY A 87 -1.14 -0.31 -10.25
N GLY A 88 -1.51 0.25 -11.38
CA GLY A 88 -0.67 1.11 -12.21
C GLY A 88 -1.47 1.73 -13.36
N GLY A 89 -0.76 2.43 -14.26
CA GLY A 89 -1.40 3.08 -15.41
C GLY A 89 -2.18 4.35 -15.04
N PHE A 90 -1.85 4.96 -13.91
CA PHE A 90 -2.34 6.28 -13.50
C PHE A 90 -1.33 7.35 -13.93
N GLU A 91 -1.81 8.57 -14.18
CA GLU A 91 -0.95 9.72 -14.49
C GLU A 91 -0.46 10.45 -13.23
N ALA A 92 -1.06 10.12 -12.08
CA ALA A 92 -0.70 10.70 -10.79
C ALA A 92 0.75 10.37 -10.40
N LYS A 93 1.41 11.34 -9.74
CA LYS A 93 2.78 11.15 -9.24
C LYS A 93 2.82 10.18 -8.06
N PRO A 94 3.93 9.46 -7.82
CA PRO A 94 4.04 8.50 -6.72
C PRO A 94 3.69 9.09 -5.34
N GLU A 95 4.05 10.35 -5.10
CA GLU A 95 3.74 11.10 -3.88
C GLU A 95 2.23 11.26 -3.67
N GLU A 96 1.50 11.55 -4.75
CA GLU A 96 0.05 11.73 -4.73
C GLU A 96 -0.65 10.41 -4.49
N VAL A 97 -0.21 9.34 -5.16
CA VAL A 97 -0.73 7.99 -4.96
C VAL A 97 -0.54 7.53 -3.52
N LEU A 98 0.65 7.75 -2.93
CA LEU A 98 0.90 7.45 -1.52
C LEU A 98 0.05 8.31 -0.58
N LYS A 99 -0.15 9.60 -0.88
CA LYS A 99 -1.00 10.48 -0.08
C LYS A 99 -2.44 9.98 -0.03
N VAL A 100 -2.99 9.55 -1.17
CA VAL A 100 -4.33 8.95 -1.26
C VAL A 100 -4.36 7.62 -0.51
N ALA A 101 -3.42 6.71 -0.76
CA ALA A 101 -3.34 5.41 -0.08
C ALA A 101 -3.28 5.54 1.45
N LYS A 102 -2.47 6.49 1.96
CA LYS A 102 -2.39 6.81 3.39
C LYS A 102 -3.72 7.28 3.98
N ARG A 103 -4.45 8.14 3.27
CA ARG A 103 -5.75 8.60 3.74
C ARG A 103 -6.77 7.47 3.77
N VAL A 104 -6.80 6.63 2.74
CA VAL A 104 -7.74 5.50 2.64
C VAL A 104 -7.45 4.46 3.72
N ILE A 105 -6.18 4.06 3.93
CA ILE A 105 -5.86 3.09 5.00
C ILE A 105 -6.21 3.63 6.39
N LYS A 106 -5.95 4.92 6.65
CA LYS A 106 -6.29 5.57 7.93
C LYS A 106 -7.79 5.52 8.20
N LYS A 107 -8.61 5.72 7.17
CA LYS A 107 -10.07 5.61 7.28
C LYS A 107 -10.51 4.16 7.56
N LYS A 108 -9.94 3.19 6.83
CA LYS A 108 -10.28 1.77 6.96
C LYS A 108 -9.83 1.12 8.27
N LEU A 109 -8.75 1.62 8.88
CA LEU A 109 -8.28 1.10 10.17
C LEU A 109 -9.03 1.70 11.37
N ARG A 110 -9.69 2.85 11.21
CA ARG A 110 -10.41 3.56 12.29
C ARG A 110 -11.92 3.32 12.31
N GLY A 111 -12.47 2.75 11.24
CA GLY A 111 -13.90 2.44 11.09
C GLY A 111 -14.11 0.95 11.04
#